data_AF-A0A6L5K2B5-F1
#
_entry.id   AF-A0A6L5K2B5-F1
#
_cell.length_a   1.000
_cell.length_b   1.000
_cell.length_c   1.000
_cell.angle_alpha   90.00
_cell.angle_beta   90.00
_cell.angle_gamma   90.00
#
_symmetry.space_group_name_H-M   'P 1'
#
loop_
_entity.id
_entity.type
_entity.pdbx_description
1 polymer ?
#
loop_
_entity_poly.entity_id
_entity_poly.type
_entity_poly.pdbx_seq_one_letter_code
_entity_poly.pdbx_strand_id
1 'polypeptide(L)'
;MGKASQKSIVDLISECRHRSTEKEVISCLKELFEKTHNGMVYYELGHEYEKLGKNKEAVKYYEEAEFLFEKASFKNMARAAINNIVIEALITEKKKKKM
;
A
#
# COMPACT_ATOMS: atom_id res chain seq x y z
N MET A 1 -17.34 -24.95 22.04
CA MET A 1 -16.83 -24.83 20.65
C MET A 1 -16.78 -23.35 20.32
N GLY A 2 -15.61 -22.72 20.44
CA GLY A 2 -15.47 -21.28 20.24
C GLY A 2 -15.64 -20.94 18.76
N LYS A 3 -16.57 -20.05 18.43
CA LYS A 3 -16.66 -19.46 17.10
C LYS A 3 -15.34 -18.73 16.86
N ALA A 4 -14.48 -19.24 16.00
CA ALA A 4 -13.38 -18.45 15.46
C ALA A 4 -14.04 -17.22 14.81
N SER A 5 -13.87 -16.05 15.43
CA SER A 5 -14.40 -14.81 14.88
C SER A 5 -13.78 -14.65 13.49
N GLN A 6 -14.59 -14.57 12.44
CA GLN A 6 -14.07 -14.23 11.11
C GLN A 6 -13.47 -12.83 11.21
N LYS A 7 -12.14 -12.76 11.20
CA LYS A 7 -11.43 -11.49 11.21
C LYS A 7 -11.70 -10.76 9.90
N SER A 8 -12.02 -9.48 9.98
CA SER A 8 -12.17 -8.66 8.78
C SER A 8 -10.80 -8.45 8.11
N ILE A 9 -10.79 -8.04 6.84
CA ILE A 9 -9.54 -7.70 6.16
C ILE A 9 -8.77 -6.60 6.90
N VAL A 10 -9.49 -5.66 7.54
CA VAL A 10 -8.92 -4.56 8.31
C VAL A 10 -8.20 -5.08 9.55
N ASP A 11 -8.78 -6.08 10.23
CA ASP A 11 -8.14 -6.71 11.40
C ASP A 11 -6.87 -7.45 10.99
N LEU A 12 -6.91 -8.18 9.87
CA LEU A 12 -5.75 -8.90 9.35
C LEU A 12 -4.62 -7.95 8.91
N ILE A 13 -4.96 -6.83 8.29
CA ILE A 13 -3.99 -5.76 7.96
C ILE A 13 -3.39 -5.17 9.24
N SER A 14 -4.22 -4.90 10.24
CA SER A 14 -3.75 -4.38 11.53
C SER A 14 -2.75 -5.33 12.19
N GLU A 15 -3.00 -6.64 12.16
CA GLU A 15 -2.05 -7.66 12.65
C GLU A 15 -0.72 -7.64 11.91
N CYS A 16 -0.72 -7.43 10.59
CA CYS A 16 0.52 -7.26 9.83
C CYS A 16 1.26 -5.96 10.15
N ARG A 17 0.55 -4.88 10.50
CA ARG A 17 1.18 -3.60 10.85
C ARG A 17 1.87 -3.60 12.22
N HIS A 18 1.51 -4.52 13.12
CA HIS A 18 2.14 -4.66 14.44
C HIS A 18 3.46 -5.46 14.42
N ARG A 19 3.97 -5.84 13.25
CA ARG A 19 5.27 -6.53 13.16
C ARG A 19 6.41 -5.59 13.51
N SER A 20 7.50 -6.14 14.02
CA SER A 20 8.61 -5.36 14.61
C SER A 20 9.40 -4.58 13.57
N THR A 21 9.44 -5.06 12.32
CA THR A 21 10.22 -4.45 11.24
C THR A 21 9.39 -4.26 9.96
N GLU A 22 9.74 -3.25 9.17
CA GLU A 22 9.13 -2.97 7.86
C GLU A 22 9.17 -4.20 6.94
N LYS A 23 10.27 -4.97 6.99
CA LYS A 23 10.42 -6.21 6.23
C LYS A 23 9.38 -7.26 6.63
N GLU A 24 9.13 -7.42 7.92
CA GLU A 24 8.12 -8.36 8.42
C GLU A 24 6.70 -7.87 8.11
N VAL A 25 6.44 -6.56 8.19
CA VAL A 25 5.15 -5.98 7.78
C VAL A 25 4.89 -6.30 6.30
N ILE A 26 5.86 -6.01 5.42
CA ILE A 26 5.75 -6.28 3.97
C ILE A 26 5.58 -7.77 3.69
N SER A 27 6.33 -8.65 4.38
CA SER A 27 6.19 -10.10 4.22
C SER A 27 4.79 -10.57 4.60
N CYS A 28 4.27 -10.09 5.75
CA CYS A 28 2.94 -10.43 6.23
C CYS A 28 1.86 -9.94 5.25
N LEU A 29 1.97 -8.71 4.76
CA LEU A 29 1.01 -8.15 3.78
C LEU A 29 1.04 -8.92 2.46
N LYS A 30 2.21 -9.36 1.97
CA LYS A 30 2.30 -10.21 0.77
C LYS A 30 1.59 -11.55 0.98
N GLU A 31 1.86 -12.24 2.09
CA GLU A 31 1.17 -13.50 2.41
C GLU A 31 -0.34 -13.31 2.59
N LEU A 32 -0.76 -12.18 3.17
CA LEU A 32 -2.17 -11.84 3.32
C LEU A 32 -2.81 -11.58 1.96
N PHE A 33 -2.10 -10.92 1.05
CA PHE A 33 -2.59 -10.68 -0.30
C PHE A 33 -2.81 -12.00 -1.06
N GLU A 34 -1.83 -12.92 -1.06
CA GLU A 34 -1.97 -14.23 -1.72
C GLU A 34 -3.21 -15.01 -1.25
N LYS A 35 -3.63 -14.79 0.01
CA LYS A 35 -4.82 -15.44 0.59
C LYS A 35 -6.13 -14.71 0.29
N THR A 36 -6.09 -13.40 0.09
CA THR A 36 -7.31 -12.56 0.09
C THR A 36 -7.57 -11.83 -1.22
N HIS A 37 -6.54 -11.63 -2.04
CA HIS A 37 -6.56 -10.86 -3.29
C HIS A 37 -7.25 -9.49 -3.13
N ASN A 38 -7.06 -8.85 -1.97
CA ASN A 38 -7.80 -7.66 -1.59
C ASN A 38 -7.02 -6.37 -1.90
N GLY A 39 -7.66 -5.43 -2.60
CA GLY A 39 -7.06 -4.15 -2.97
C GLY A 39 -6.54 -3.31 -1.80
N MET A 40 -7.15 -3.41 -0.61
CA MET A 40 -6.62 -2.72 0.58
C MET A 40 -5.25 -3.25 0.96
N VAL A 41 -4.98 -4.54 0.80
CA VAL A 41 -3.67 -5.12 1.14
C VAL A 41 -2.58 -4.62 0.20
N TYR A 42 -2.89 -4.48 -1.10
CA TYR A 42 -1.96 -3.82 -2.04
C TYR A 42 -1.79 -2.34 -1.75
N TYR A 43 -2.85 -1.62 -1.35
CA TYR A 43 -2.70 -0.23 -0.94
C TYR A 43 -1.74 -0.09 0.26
N GLU A 44 -1.84 -0.99 1.23
CA GLU A 44 -0.90 -1.05 2.36
C GLU A 44 0.53 -1.38 1.95
N LEU A 45 0.71 -2.30 1.00
CA LEU A 45 2.03 -2.57 0.44
C LEU A 45 2.61 -1.32 -0.23
N GLY A 46 1.81 -0.59 -1.01
CA GLY A 46 2.22 0.68 -1.61
C GLY A 46 2.74 1.67 -0.57
N HIS A 47 2.01 1.81 0.54
CA HIS A 47 2.37 2.69 1.65
C HIS A 47 3.67 2.27 2.36
N GLU A 48 3.90 0.98 2.60
CA GLU A 48 5.16 0.52 3.20
C GLU A 48 6.36 0.74 2.26
N TYR A 49 6.19 0.55 0.94
CA TYR A 49 7.26 0.87 -0.03
C TYR A 49 7.50 2.38 -0.16
N GLU A 50 6.46 3.22 -0.03
CA GLU A 50 6.59 4.68 -0.01
C GLU A 50 7.43 5.14 1.18
N LYS A 51 7.16 4.62 2.39
CA LYS A 51 7.97 4.92 3.60
C LYS A 51 9.45 4.58 3.43
N LEU A 52 9.75 3.52 2.68
CA LEU A 52 11.11 3.10 2.35
C LEU A 52 11.79 3.96 1.26
N GLY A 53 11.10 4.96 0.71
CA GLY A 53 11.55 5.76 -0.43
C GLY A 53 11.59 4.98 -1.75
N LYS A 54 10.99 3.79 -1.79
CA LYS A 54 10.93 2.90 -2.96
C LYS A 54 9.72 3.26 -3.81
N ASN A 55 9.77 4.48 -4.34
CA ASN A 55 8.64 5.13 -5.01
C ASN A 55 8.12 4.37 -6.24
N LYS A 56 9.00 3.67 -6.97
CA LYS A 56 8.60 2.86 -8.13
C LYS A 56 7.74 1.68 -7.71
N GLU A 57 8.17 0.96 -6.68
CA GLU A 57 7.42 -0.15 -6.10
C GLU A 57 6.12 0.34 -5.46
N ALA A 58 6.16 1.46 -4.74
CA ALA A 58 4.98 2.06 -4.13
C ALA A 58 3.88 2.36 -5.17
N VAL A 59 4.24 3.05 -6.26
CA VAL A 59 3.33 3.36 -7.38
C VAL A 59 2.74 2.08 -7.96
N LYS A 60 3.57 1.06 -8.23
CA LYS A 60 3.08 -0.22 -8.77
C LYS A 60 2.01 -0.84 -7.87
N TYR A 61 2.22 -0.90 -6.57
CA TYR A 61 1.22 -1.47 -5.66
C TYR A 61 -0.04 -0.60 -5.55
N TYR A 62 0.07 0.72 -5.62
CA TYR A 62 -1.10 1.58 -5.66
C TYR A 62 -1.92 1.41 -6.96
N GLU A 63 -1.27 1.21 -8.12
CA GLU A 63 -1.95 0.92 -9.38
C GLU A 63 -2.72 -0.40 -9.32
N GLU A 64 -2.10 -1.46 -8.78
CA GLU A 64 -2.77 -2.74 -8.55
C GLU A 64 -3.93 -2.62 -7.55
N ALA A 65 -3.77 -1.83 -6.48
CA ALA A 65 -4.84 -1.54 -5.55
C ALA A 65 -6.01 -0.81 -6.24
N GLU A 66 -5.73 0.21 -7.06
CA GLU A 66 -6.74 0.94 -7.84
C GLU A 66 -7.54 0.00 -8.74
N PHE A 67 -6.86 -0.93 -9.42
CA PHE A 67 -7.49 -1.90 -10.31
C PHE A 67 -8.48 -2.80 -9.53
N LEU A 68 -8.08 -3.26 -8.34
CA LEU A 68 -8.89 -4.15 -7.51
C LEU A 68 -10.04 -3.45 -6.77
N PHE A 69 -9.97 -2.14 -6.57
CA PHE A 69 -11.04 -1.43 -5.88
C PHE A 69 -12.31 -1.33 -6.73
N GLU A 70 -13.46 -1.69 -6.17
CA GLU A 70 -14.74 -1.50 -6.85
C GLU A 70 -15.24 -0.05 -6.73
N LYS A 71 -15.10 0.53 -5.54
CA LYS A 71 -15.64 1.86 -5.22
C LYS A 71 -14.73 2.97 -5.73
N ALA A 72 -15.32 3.95 -6.40
CA ALA A 72 -14.61 5.13 -6.92
C ALA A 72 -13.82 5.89 -5.82
N SER A 73 -14.34 5.92 -4.59
CA SER A 73 -13.64 6.55 -3.46
C SER A 73 -12.28 5.89 -3.17
N PHE A 74 -12.21 4.56 -3.20
CA PHE A 74 -10.95 3.84 -2.97
C PHE A 74 -10.01 3.93 -4.17
N LYS A 75 -10.53 3.93 -5.40
CA LYS A 75 -9.74 4.23 -6.59
C LYS A 75 -9.08 5.61 -6.51
N ASN A 76 -9.87 6.62 -6.11
CA ASN A 76 -9.37 7.99 -5.96
C ASN A 76 -8.32 8.10 -4.85
N MET A 77 -8.44 7.30 -3.78
CA MET A 77 -7.42 7.21 -2.73
C MET A 77 -6.09 6.68 -3.29
N ALA A 78 -6.11 5.60 -4.06
CA ALA A 78 -4.91 5.06 -4.70
C ALA A 78 -4.28 6.06 -5.69
N ARG A 79 -5.10 6.69 -6.53
CA ARG A 79 -4.64 7.74 -7.47
C ARG A 79 -4.01 8.93 -6.75
N ALA A 80 -4.56 9.34 -5.62
CA ALA A 80 -4.00 10.43 -4.83
C ALA A 80 -2.60 10.07 -4.31
N ALA A 81 -2.41 8.84 -3.81
CA ALA A 81 -1.10 8.36 -3.37
C ALA A 81 -0.07 8.33 -4.53
N ILE A 82 -0.47 7.81 -5.70
CA ILE A 82 0.37 7.82 -6.91
C ILE A 82 0.76 9.25 -7.29
N ASN A 83 -0.23 10.16 -7.34
CA ASN A 83 0.01 11.55 -7.71
C ASN A 83 0.96 12.27 -6.74
N ASN A 84 0.84 12.02 -5.44
CA ASN A 84 1.73 12.60 -4.44
C ASN A 84 3.19 12.22 -4.72
N ILE A 85 3.44 10.92 -4.94
CA ILE A 85 4.79 10.39 -5.24
C ILE A 85 5.34 10.99 -6.55
N VAL A 86 4.54 11.01 -7.61
CA VAL A 86 4.98 11.53 -8.93
C VAL A 86 5.27 13.02 -8.86
N ILE A 87 4.42 13.81 -8.19
CA ILE A 87 4.61 15.25 -8.04
C ILE A 87 5.86 15.54 -7.21
N GLU A 88 6.09 14.81 -6.11
CA GLU A 88 7.28 14.99 -5.28
C GLU A 88 8.57 14.71 -6.08
N ALA A 89 8.59 13.65 -6.88
CA ALA A 89 9.72 13.33 -7.76
C ALA A 89 10.00 14.47 -8.75
N LEU A 90 8.95 14.98 -9.43
CA LEU A 90 9.06 16.09 -10.38
C LEU A 90 9.57 17.38 -9.73
N ILE A 91 9.11 17.69 -8.52
CA ILE A 91 9.56 18.87 -7.76
C ILE A 91 11.04 18.71 -7.39
N THR A 92 11.43 17.53 -6.93
CA THR A 92 12.82 17.23 -6.54
C THR A 92 13.77 17.36 -7.72
N GLU A 93 13.39 16.83 -8.89
CA GLU A 93 14.17 16.99 -10.13
C GLU A 93 14.30 18.44 -10.55
N LYS A 94 13.22 19.23 -10.47
CA LYS A 94 13.26 20.67 -10.79
C LYS A 94 14.19 21.45 -9.85
N LYS A 95 14.23 21.11 -8.56
CA LYS A 95 15.15 21.73 -7.60
C LYS A 95 16.61 21.43 -7.95
N LYS A 96 16.93 20.18 -8.30
CA LYS A 96 18.28 19.77 -8.71
C LYS A 96 18.78 20.50 -9.96
N LYS A 97 17.91 20.81 -10.92
CA LYS A 97 18.27 21.56 -12.14
C LYS A 97 18.52 23.06 -11.92
N LYS A 98 18.11 23.60 -10.77
CA LYS A 98 18.27 25.02 -10.40
C LYS A 98 19.48 25.26 -9.50
N MET A 99 20.15 24.20 -9.05
CA MET A 99 21.41 24.23 -8.32
C MET A 99 22.57 24.02 -9.28
#